data_AF-A0A175VP68-F1
#
_entry.id   AF-A0A175VP68-F1
#
_cell.length_a   1.000
_cell.length_b   1.000
_cell.length_c   1.000
_cell.angle_alpha   90.00
_cell.angle_beta   90.00
_cell.angle_gamma   90.00
#
_symmetry.space_group_name_H-M   'P 1'
#
loop_
_entity.id
_entity.type
_entity.pdbx_description
1 polymer ?
#
loop_
_entity_poly.entity_id
_entity_poly.type
_entity_poly.pdbx_seq_one_letter_code
_entity_poly.pdbx_strand_id
1 'polypeptide(L)'
;MSADSETAAPAWGALPVEQYLIRNWDHSSELSTEEQRRQLVEAYIDEGVLDLELLSSPPSRVPTDAEVADILAPWRPQKLRRIAAAHLGLLPFEGQGPHFYLLRTYYGGGADDDAKLRSWLDENLNNFDIEPEYGWFSVLDDAELFGVGDCWQEVYDLFPELAAPEPDRRFTEEHVAWALKRAKRLIKNDPDESEDEHYADAIRQVAALGGPPWLIVIDEEAFRTEELGLIFRDLKGNPVKEAEIEPYMLNEFYGRYERGMMYEGHWEHANVPKKYRVPGEIMRRLLPLVKGESLDVTRV
;
A
#
# COMPACT_ATOMS: atom_id res chain seq x y z
N MET A 1 -19.87 19.19 1.01
CA MET A 1 -20.45 18.39 2.12
C MET A 1 -19.94 18.94 3.44
N SER A 2 -20.65 18.70 4.55
CA SER A 2 -20.40 19.33 5.86
C SER A 2 -19.15 18.77 6.54
N ALA A 3 -18.43 19.61 7.29
CA ALA A 3 -17.31 19.23 8.18
C ALA A 3 -17.62 18.05 9.13
N ASP A 4 -18.90 17.68 9.27
CA ASP A 4 -19.37 16.52 10.01
C ASP A 4 -18.76 15.19 9.51
N SER A 5 -18.59 14.99 8.19
CA SER A 5 -17.98 13.76 7.66
C SER A 5 -16.49 13.67 7.95
N GLU A 6 -15.80 14.81 7.94
CA GLU A 6 -14.44 14.87 8.47
C GLU A 6 -14.44 14.47 9.94
N THR A 7 -15.38 14.91 10.79
CA THR A 7 -15.20 14.72 12.25
C THR A 7 -15.49 13.32 12.82
N ALA A 8 -16.33 12.49 12.19
CA ALA A 8 -16.80 11.26 12.83
C ALA A 8 -15.86 10.06 12.59
N ALA A 9 -15.16 9.62 13.65
CA ALA A 9 -14.39 8.39 13.61
C ALA A 9 -15.30 7.14 13.54
N PRO A 10 -14.87 6.06 12.87
CA PRO A 10 -15.67 4.83 12.81
C PRO A 10 -15.87 4.23 14.20
N ALA A 11 -16.96 3.49 14.40
CA ALA A 11 -17.17 2.74 15.65
C ALA A 11 -16.02 1.74 15.87
N TRP A 12 -15.71 1.41 17.13
CA TRP A 12 -14.68 0.40 17.43
C TRP A 12 -15.08 -0.97 16.86
N GLY A 13 -14.13 -1.63 16.21
CA GLY A 13 -14.36 -2.90 15.53
C GLY A 13 -14.97 -2.75 14.13
N ALA A 14 -15.17 -1.54 13.61
CA ALA A 14 -15.71 -1.37 12.27
C ALA A 14 -14.68 -1.62 11.16
N LEU A 15 -13.38 -1.52 11.46
CA LEU A 15 -12.32 -1.74 10.47
C LEU A 15 -11.97 -3.24 10.36
N PRO A 16 -11.65 -3.76 9.16
CA PRO A 16 -11.39 -5.19 8.95
C PRO A 16 -10.29 -5.78 9.81
N VAL A 17 -9.21 -5.04 10.01
CA VAL A 17 -8.10 -5.46 10.87
C VAL A 17 -8.43 -5.31 12.35
N GLU A 18 -9.32 -4.39 12.75
CA GLU A 18 -9.84 -4.40 14.13
C GLU A 18 -10.66 -5.66 14.38
N GLN A 19 -11.50 -6.07 13.41
CA GLN A 19 -12.20 -7.35 13.43
C GLN A 19 -11.21 -8.53 13.49
N TYR A 20 -10.12 -8.45 12.71
CA TYR A 20 -9.10 -9.48 12.70
C TYR A 20 -8.45 -9.64 14.07
N LEU A 21 -8.03 -8.54 14.69
CA LEU A 21 -7.39 -8.54 16.00
C LEU A 21 -8.31 -9.16 17.05
N ILE A 22 -9.54 -8.67 17.18
CA ILE A 22 -10.44 -9.14 18.24
C ILE A 22 -10.90 -10.60 18.04
N ARG A 23 -10.95 -11.09 16.80
CA ARG A 23 -11.31 -12.49 16.50
C ARG A 23 -10.16 -13.46 16.74
N ASN A 24 -8.92 -13.02 16.54
CA ASN A 24 -7.72 -13.85 16.67
C ASN A 24 -6.91 -13.56 17.94
N TRP A 25 -7.43 -12.73 18.85
CA TRP A 25 -6.78 -12.46 20.12
C TRP A 25 -6.81 -13.68 21.02
N ASP A 26 -5.64 -14.11 21.47
CA ASP A 26 -5.47 -15.18 22.46
C ASP A 26 -5.20 -14.57 23.84
N HIS A 27 -6.22 -14.59 24.70
CA HIS A 27 -6.11 -14.12 26.09
C HIS A 27 -5.23 -15.01 26.99
N SER A 28 -4.84 -16.19 26.52
CA SER A 28 -3.94 -17.11 27.23
C SER A 28 -2.49 -17.01 26.77
N SER A 29 -2.19 -16.14 25.80
CA SER A 29 -0.85 -15.92 25.28
C SER A 29 0.11 -15.40 26.37
N GLU A 30 1.35 -15.89 26.35
CA GLU A 30 2.44 -15.37 27.20
C GLU A 30 3.11 -14.13 26.61
N LEU A 31 2.77 -13.76 25.37
CA LEU A 31 3.29 -12.57 24.71
C LEU A 31 2.76 -11.31 25.39
N SER A 32 3.55 -10.24 25.34
CA SER A 32 3.01 -8.92 25.67
C SER A 32 1.91 -8.52 24.68
N THR A 33 0.99 -7.65 25.13
CA THR A 33 -0.08 -7.11 24.27
C THR A 33 0.47 -6.51 22.98
N GLU A 34 1.61 -5.82 23.03
CA GLU A 34 2.22 -5.20 21.85
C GLU A 34 2.78 -6.24 20.88
N GLU A 35 3.50 -7.25 21.37
CA GLU A 35 4.05 -8.33 20.54
C GLU A 35 2.96 -9.16 19.88
N GLN A 36 1.91 -9.52 20.62
CA GLN A 36 0.78 -10.25 20.09
C GLN A 36 0.06 -9.45 19.01
N ARG A 37 -0.14 -8.15 19.26
CA ARG A 37 -0.77 -7.26 18.28
C ARG A 37 0.06 -7.19 17.00
N ARG A 38 1.36 -6.97 17.11
CA ARG A 38 2.25 -6.91 15.94
C ARG A 38 2.21 -8.21 15.14
N GLN A 39 2.28 -9.36 15.80
CA GLN A 39 2.16 -10.67 15.11
C GLN A 39 0.83 -10.83 14.37
N LEU A 40 -0.29 -10.40 14.97
CA LEU A 40 -1.60 -10.47 14.34
C LEU A 40 -1.75 -9.46 13.19
N VAL A 41 -1.10 -8.30 13.25
CA VAL A 41 -1.07 -7.33 12.14
C VAL A 41 -0.24 -7.87 10.98
N GLU A 42 0.93 -8.43 11.24
CA GLU A 42 1.76 -9.10 10.23
C GLU A 42 1.00 -10.25 9.57
N ALA A 43 0.31 -11.08 10.37
CA ALA A 43 -0.54 -12.16 9.88
C ALA A 43 -1.71 -11.63 9.05
N TYR A 44 -2.37 -10.56 9.51
CA TYR A 44 -3.43 -9.89 8.75
C TYR A 44 -2.92 -9.47 7.37
N ILE A 45 -1.74 -8.86 7.24
CA ILE A 45 -1.20 -8.43 5.95
C ILE A 45 -0.84 -9.62 5.05
N ASP A 46 -0.22 -10.68 5.62
CA ASP A 46 0.22 -11.84 4.83
C ASP A 46 -0.92 -12.81 4.45
N GLU A 47 -2.10 -12.66 5.05
CA GLU A 47 -3.25 -13.48 4.71
C GLU A 47 -3.66 -13.29 3.24
N GLY A 48 -3.65 -14.39 2.48
CA GLY A 48 -3.96 -14.36 1.05
C GLY A 48 -5.43 -14.07 0.76
N VAL A 49 -6.34 -14.55 1.60
CA VAL A 49 -7.79 -14.29 1.47
C VAL A 49 -8.34 -13.97 2.85
N LEU A 50 -8.82 -12.74 3.02
CA LEU A 50 -9.54 -12.37 4.21
C LEU A 50 -10.92 -13.03 4.25
N ASP A 51 -11.36 -13.43 5.45
CA ASP A 51 -12.75 -13.77 5.70
C ASP A 51 -13.62 -12.55 5.36
N LEU A 52 -14.59 -12.74 4.44
CA LEU A 52 -15.49 -11.68 3.99
C LEU A 52 -16.35 -11.13 5.13
N GLU A 53 -16.54 -11.88 6.21
CA GLU A 53 -17.18 -11.36 7.44
C GLU A 53 -16.40 -10.18 8.05
N LEU A 54 -15.08 -10.11 7.87
CA LEU A 54 -14.26 -8.98 8.33
C LEU A 54 -14.60 -7.69 7.57
N LEU A 55 -15.14 -7.80 6.36
CA LEU A 55 -15.56 -6.68 5.52
C LEU A 55 -17.04 -6.33 5.68
N SER A 56 -17.78 -7.05 6.52
CA SER A 56 -19.21 -6.83 6.70
C SER A 56 -19.46 -5.46 7.34
N SER A 57 -20.41 -4.72 6.78
CA SER A 57 -20.85 -3.43 7.31
C SER A 57 -22.37 -3.43 7.52
N PRO A 58 -22.86 -3.43 8.78
CA PRO A 58 -22.08 -3.48 10.02
C PRO A 58 -21.46 -4.88 10.25
N PRO A 59 -20.34 -4.96 11.01
CA PRO A 59 -19.73 -6.23 11.35
C PRO A 59 -20.61 -7.04 12.33
N SER A 60 -20.58 -8.36 12.20
CA SER A 60 -21.37 -9.29 13.04
C SER A 60 -20.87 -9.36 14.50
N ARG A 61 -19.57 -9.12 14.73
CA ARG A 61 -18.94 -9.13 16.06
C ARG A 61 -18.67 -7.70 16.52
N VAL A 62 -19.25 -7.31 17.66
CA VAL A 62 -18.97 -6.02 18.30
C VAL A 62 -17.92 -6.25 19.39
N PRO A 63 -16.85 -5.43 19.46
CA PRO A 63 -15.86 -5.56 20.54
C PRO A 63 -16.48 -5.20 21.88
N THR A 64 -16.05 -5.91 22.92
CA THR A 64 -16.37 -5.59 24.32
C THR A 64 -15.58 -4.37 24.80
N ASP A 65 -16.04 -3.73 25.87
CA ASP A 65 -15.34 -2.58 26.47
C ASP A 65 -13.89 -2.91 26.85
N ALA A 66 -13.63 -4.14 27.32
CA ALA A 66 -12.28 -4.62 27.65
C ALA A 66 -11.41 -4.76 26.40
N GLU A 67 -11.93 -5.36 25.32
CA GLU A 67 -11.17 -5.45 24.05
C GLU A 67 -10.87 -4.07 23.47
N VAL A 68 -11.82 -3.12 23.57
CA VAL A 68 -11.55 -1.73 23.16
C VAL A 68 -10.43 -1.13 24.00
N ALA A 69 -10.51 -1.25 25.32
CA ALA A 69 -9.55 -0.65 26.24
C ALA A 69 -8.15 -1.27 26.15
N ASP A 70 -8.05 -2.58 25.95
CA ASP A 70 -6.79 -3.33 26.06
C ASP A 70 -6.15 -3.60 24.68
N ILE A 71 -6.97 -3.86 23.66
CA ILE A 71 -6.49 -4.32 22.35
C ILE A 71 -6.41 -3.16 21.35
N LEU A 72 -7.52 -2.42 21.19
CA LEU A 72 -7.72 -1.50 20.06
C LEU A 72 -7.30 -0.05 20.36
N ALA A 73 -7.83 0.53 21.44
CA ALA A 73 -7.63 1.95 21.74
C ALA A 73 -6.17 2.34 22.04
N PRO A 74 -5.36 1.51 22.73
CA PRO A 74 -3.95 1.84 22.95
C PRO A 74 -3.09 1.78 21.68
N TRP A 75 -3.56 1.07 20.65
CA TRP A 75 -2.79 0.86 19.42
C TRP A 75 -2.93 2.01 18.44
N ARG A 76 -4.16 2.46 18.19
CA ARG A 76 -4.43 3.47 17.17
C ARG A 76 -5.23 4.63 17.69
N PRO A 77 -4.76 5.86 17.44
CA PRO A 77 -5.56 7.05 17.71
C PRO A 77 -6.72 7.14 16.72
N GLN A 78 -7.79 7.84 17.15
CA GLN A 78 -8.99 8.04 16.33
C GLN A 78 -8.70 8.70 14.98
N LYS A 79 -7.69 9.58 14.90
CA LYS A 79 -7.26 10.22 13.65
C LYS A 79 -6.84 9.17 12.61
N LEU A 80 -6.01 8.21 12.98
CA LEU A 80 -5.54 7.17 12.06
C LEU A 80 -6.67 6.24 11.63
N ARG A 81 -7.58 5.90 12.54
CA ARG A 81 -8.77 5.08 12.23
C ARG A 81 -9.67 5.74 11.17
N ARG A 82 -9.75 7.06 11.17
CA ARG A 82 -10.48 7.84 10.14
C ARG A 82 -9.80 7.75 8.78
N ILE A 83 -8.48 7.92 8.75
CA ILE A 83 -7.68 7.78 7.52
C ILE A 83 -7.87 6.37 6.95
N ALA A 84 -7.83 5.34 7.80
CA ALA A 84 -8.05 3.96 7.38
C ALA A 84 -9.47 3.72 6.82
N ALA A 85 -10.50 4.27 7.46
CA ALA A 85 -11.86 4.18 6.93
C ALA A 85 -12.01 4.86 5.56
N ALA A 86 -11.36 6.02 5.35
CA ALA A 86 -11.37 6.71 4.07
C ALA A 86 -10.64 5.90 2.98
N HIS A 87 -9.46 5.37 3.30
CA HIS A 87 -8.67 4.54 2.40
C HIS A 87 -9.43 3.29 1.92
N LEU A 88 -10.19 2.65 2.82
CA LEU A 88 -11.01 1.48 2.49
C LEU A 88 -12.34 1.83 1.80
N GLY A 89 -12.59 3.10 1.47
CA GLY A 89 -13.85 3.53 0.85
C GLY A 89 -15.08 3.36 1.76
N LEU A 90 -14.88 3.27 3.08
CA LEU A 90 -15.96 3.14 4.07
C LEU A 90 -16.63 4.48 4.38
N LEU A 91 -16.08 5.58 3.86
CA LEU A 91 -16.68 6.92 3.91
C LEU A 91 -17.25 7.29 2.54
N PRO A 92 -18.37 8.03 2.48
CA PRO A 92 -19.00 8.39 1.22
C PRO A 92 -18.19 9.46 0.49
N PHE A 93 -17.57 9.08 -0.63
CA PHE A 93 -16.91 10.00 -1.56
C PHE A 93 -17.54 9.90 -2.96
N GLU A 94 -17.61 11.03 -3.66
CA GLU A 94 -18.08 11.10 -5.05
C GLU A 94 -16.87 11.14 -5.99
N GLY A 95 -16.33 9.99 -6.41
CA GLY A 95 -15.23 10.00 -7.37
C GLY A 95 -14.41 8.71 -7.43
N GLN A 96 -13.35 8.77 -8.23
CA GLN A 96 -12.27 7.78 -8.14
C GLN A 96 -11.40 8.19 -6.94
N GLY A 97 -11.01 7.23 -6.08
CA GLY A 97 -10.12 7.50 -4.95
C GLY A 97 -8.76 8.08 -5.40
N PRO A 98 -7.87 8.44 -4.46
CA PRO A 98 -6.60 9.08 -4.80
C PRO A 98 -5.74 8.21 -5.74
N HIS A 99 -5.07 8.87 -6.70
CA HIS A 99 -4.21 8.19 -7.69
C HIS A 99 -2.82 7.85 -7.16
N PHE A 100 -2.43 8.37 -6.00
CA PHE A 100 -1.25 8.02 -5.21
C PHE A 100 -1.40 8.50 -3.76
N TYR A 101 -0.60 7.94 -2.86
CA TYR A 101 -0.41 8.44 -1.49
C TYR A 101 0.94 9.11 -1.37
N LEU A 102 1.01 10.21 -0.63
CA LEU A 102 2.26 10.82 -0.18
C LEU A 102 2.47 10.43 1.28
N LEU A 103 3.64 9.86 1.59
CA LEU A 103 4.03 9.44 2.92
C LEU A 103 5.30 10.16 3.32
N ARG A 104 5.20 11.07 4.27
CA ARG A 104 6.38 11.71 4.88
C ARG A 104 6.81 10.92 6.10
N THR A 105 8.06 10.44 6.08
CA THR A 105 8.64 9.68 7.20
C THR A 105 9.69 10.44 7.98
N TYR A 106 10.22 11.53 7.41
CA TYR A 106 11.24 12.36 8.04
C TYR A 106 10.72 13.75 8.43
N TYR A 107 10.98 14.15 9.68
CA TYR A 107 10.54 15.41 10.28
C TYR A 107 11.70 16.17 10.96
N GLY A 108 12.95 15.75 10.72
CA GLY A 108 14.12 16.25 11.45
C GLY A 108 14.58 17.66 11.08
N GLY A 109 14.31 18.16 9.86
CA GLY A 109 14.72 19.51 9.45
C GLY A 109 13.79 20.64 9.88
N GLY A 110 12.69 20.34 10.56
CA GLY A 110 11.79 21.34 11.14
C GLY A 110 11.14 22.25 10.09
N ALA A 111 11.08 23.55 10.39
CA ALA A 111 10.29 24.51 9.62
C ALA A 111 10.78 24.71 8.16
N ASP A 112 12.07 24.52 7.90
CA ASP A 112 12.62 24.66 6.54
C ASP A 112 12.16 23.51 5.65
N ASP A 113 12.21 22.28 6.15
CA ASP A 113 11.68 21.10 5.46
C ASP A 113 10.16 21.16 5.31
N ASP A 114 9.45 21.64 6.33
CA ASP A 114 7.99 21.85 6.23
C ASP A 114 7.65 22.84 5.12
N ALA A 115 8.42 23.93 4.98
CA ALA A 115 8.22 24.90 3.92
C ALA A 115 8.57 24.32 2.55
N LYS A 116 9.64 23.51 2.47
CA LYS A 116 10.06 22.83 1.24
C LYS A 116 9.02 21.83 0.76
N LEU A 117 8.50 20.99 1.66
CA LEU A 117 7.43 20.06 1.34
C LEU A 117 6.19 20.80 0.85
N ARG A 118 5.76 21.86 1.55
CA ARG A 118 4.62 22.68 1.09
C ARG A 118 4.84 23.25 -0.31
N SER A 119 6.02 23.78 -0.60
CA SER A 119 6.37 24.27 -1.94
C SER A 119 6.29 23.15 -2.99
N TRP A 120 6.83 21.96 -2.71
CA TRP A 120 6.68 20.82 -3.61
C TRP A 120 5.22 20.46 -3.88
N LEU A 121 4.38 20.45 -2.86
CA LEU A 121 2.96 20.12 -3.01
C LEU A 121 2.18 21.22 -3.74
N ASP A 122 2.34 22.48 -3.32
CA ASP A 122 1.61 23.63 -3.87
C ASP A 122 1.98 23.91 -5.34
N GLU A 123 3.24 23.68 -5.72
CA GLU A 123 3.73 23.97 -7.07
C GLU A 123 3.50 22.81 -8.05
N ASN A 124 3.45 21.56 -7.54
CA ASN A 124 3.49 20.37 -8.39
C ASN A 124 2.27 19.45 -8.25
N LEU A 125 1.34 19.70 -7.32
CA LEU A 125 0.04 19.03 -7.29
C LEU A 125 -1.03 19.93 -7.91
N ASN A 126 -1.80 19.38 -8.83
CA ASN A 126 -3.05 19.98 -9.26
C ASN A 126 -4.25 19.26 -8.61
N ASN A 127 -5.43 19.86 -8.69
CA ASN A 127 -6.66 19.33 -8.08
C ASN A 127 -7.09 17.95 -8.62
N PHE A 128 -6.54 17.47 -9.75
CA PHE A 128 -6.82 16.14 -10.28
C PHE A 128 -5.87 15.08 -9.73
N ASP A 129 -4.66 15.47 -9.31
CA ASP A 129 -3.70 14.52 -8.72
C ASP A 129 -4.15 14.07 -7.34
N ILE A 130 -4.52 15.05 -6.51
CA ILE A 130 -5.15 14.85 -5.22
C ILE A 130 -6.29 15.86 -5.12
N GLU A 131 -7.53 15.37 -5.25
CA GLU A 131 -8.69 16.22 -5.03
C GLU A 131 -8.63 16.77 -3.59
N PRO A 132 -9.00 18.05 -3.36
CA PRO A 132 -8.94 18.65 -2.03
C PRO A 132 -9.67 17.84 -0.95
N GLU A 133 -10.72 17.10 -1.32
CA GLU A 133 -11.47 16.20 -0.44
C GLU A 133 -10.70 14.94 -0.01
N TYR A 134 -9.66 14.56 -0.75
CA TYR A 134 -8.80 13.42 -0.45
C TYR A 134 -7.53 13.79 0.31
N GLY A 135 -7.08 15.05 0.21
CA GLY A 135 -5.80 15.50 0.75
C GLY A 135 -5.57 15.13 2.21
N TRP A 136 -6.60 15.15 3.06
CA TRP A 136 -6.48 14.85 4.48
C TRP A 136 -6.19 13.37 4.80
N PHE A 137 -6.43 12.45 3.87
CA PHE A 137 -6.11 11.03 4.02
C PHE A 137 -5.13 10.49 2.98
N SER A 138 -4.87 11.21 1.88
CA SER A 138 -3.87 10.84 0.87
C SER A 138 -2.49 11.46 1.12
N VAL A 139 -2.42 12.60 1.82
CA VAL A 139 -1.16 13.22 2.28
C VAL A 139 -0.92 12.83 3.74
N LEU A 140 -0.11 11.80 3.94
CA LEU A 140 0.26 11.25 5.24
C LEU A 140 1.44 12.03 5.83
N ASP A 141 1.15 13.25 6.29
CA ASP A 141 2.08 14.21 6.91
C ASP A 141 1.69 14.44 8.38
N ASP A 142 2.10 13.52 9.26
CA ASP A 142 1.91 13.59 10.71
C ASP A 142 3.05 12.86 11.41
N ALA A 143 3.93 13.60 12.10
CA ALA A 143 5.10 13.06 12.77
C ALA A 143 4.77 12.01 13.84
N GLU A 144 3.63 12.14 14.53
CA GLU A 144 3.24 11.20 15.59
C GLU A 144 2.78 9.85 15.03
N LEU A 145 2.36 9.81 13.76
CA LEU A 145 1.83 8.62 13.10
C LEU A 145 2.80 7.99 12.11
N PHE A 146 3.56 8.82 11.41
CA PHE A 146 4.31 8.43 10.22
C PHE A 146 5.81 8.70 10.33
N GLY A 147 6.29 9.25 11.46
CA GLY A 147 7.70 9.52 11.73
C GLY A 147 8.55 8.27 11.99
N VAL A 148 8.58 7.32 11.05
CA VAL A 148 9.30 6.03 11.14
C VAL A 148 10.71 6.07 10.50
N GLY A 149 11.11 7.20 9.90
CA GLY A 149 12.41 7.33 9.23
C GLY A 149 12.52 6.49 7.95
N ASP A 150 13.71 5.94 7.70
CA ASP A 150 14.05 5.25 6.44
C ASP A 150 13.32 3.92 6.25
N CYS A 151 12.88 3.30 7.36
CA CYS A 151 12.14 2.03 7.33
C CYS A 151 10.64 2.30 7.14
N TRP A 152 10.27 2.97 6.05
CA TRP A 152 8.92 3.44 5.80
C TRP A 152 7.84 2.34 5.88
N GLN A 153 8.20 1.07 5.66
CA GLN A 153 7.28 -0.06 5.81
C GLN A 153 6.76 -0.24 7.24
N GLU A 154 7.44 0.29 8.26
CA GLU A 154 6.97 0.28 9.65
C GLU A 154 5.62 1.01 9.82
N VAL A 155 5.24 1.88 8.87
CA VAL A 155 3.89 2.47 8.84
C VAL A 155 2.80 1.40 8.79
N TYR A 156 3.07 0.23 8.23
CA TYR A 156 2.09 -0.86 8.16
C TYR A 156 1.75 -1.48 9.52
N ASP A 157 2.58 -1.28 10.55
CA ASP A 157 2.27 -1.73 11.91
C ASP A 157 1.13 -0.94 12.54
N LEU A 158 0.96 0.33 12.12
CA LEU A 158 -0.12 1.21 12.56
C LEU A 158 -1.24 1.31 11.51
N PHE A 159 -0.89 1.23 10.23
CA PHE A 159 -1.79 1.42 9.10
C PHE A 159 -1.69 0.26 8.08
N PRO A 160 -2.02 -0.98 8.48
CA PRO A 160 -1.89 -2.17 7.62
C PRO A 160 -2.83 -2.15 6.41
N GLU A 161 -3.93 -1.40 6.47
CA GLU A 161 -4.83 -1.22 5.34
C GLU A 161 -4.12 -0.58 4.15
N LEU A 162 -3.12 0.29 4.38
CA LEU A 162 -2.32 0.89 3.31
C LEU A 162 -1.51 -0.16 2.54
N ALA A 163 -1.07 -1.24 3.20
CA ALA A 163 -0.35 -2.35 2.57
C ALA A 163 -1.30 -3.25 1.78
N ALA A 164 -2.45 -3.55 2.38
CA ALA A 164 -3.27 -4.68 1.98
C ALA A 164 -4.77 -4.31 2.00
N PRO A 165 -5.21 -3.42 1.09
CA PRO A 165 -6.59 -2.90 1.08
C PRO A 165 -7.62 -3.92 0.60
N GLU A 166 -7.20 -4.87 -0.25
CA GLU A 166 -8.10 -5.83 -0.88
C GLU A 166 -8.30 -7.10 -0.04
N PRO A 167 -9.50 -7.74 -0.08
CA PRO A 167 -9.73 -9.02 0.59
C PRO A 167 -8.99 -10.20 -0.02
N ASP A 168 -8.92 -10.26 -1.36
CA ASP A 168 -8.20 -11.33 -2.07
C ASP A 168 -6.89 -10.78 -2.59
N ARG A 169 -5.81 -11.23 -1.97
CA ARG A 169 -4.44 -10.74 -2.17
C ARG A 169 -3.55 -11.76 -2.86
N ARG A 170 -4.16 -12.85 -3.34
CA ARG A 170 -3.45 -13.95 -4.00
C ARG A 170 -3.03 -13.56 -5.41
N PHE A 171 -1.97 -14.19 -5.88
CA PHE A 171 -1.62 -14.17 -7.29
C PHE A 171 -2.43 -15.26 -8.03
N THR A 172 -3.66 -14.92 -8.43
CA THR A 172 -4.65 -15.85 -9.01
C THR A 172 -4.27 -16.37 -10.41
N GLU A 173 -5.03 -17.36 -10.90
CA GLU A 173 -4.89 -17.88 -12.27
C GLU A 173 -5.12 -16.80 -13.35
N GLU A 174 -5.97 -15.80 -13.07
CA GLU A 174 -6.17 -14.66 -13.96
C GLU A 174 -4.90 -13.81 -14.04
N HIS A 175 -4.25 -13.55 -12.89
CA HIS A 175 -2.95 -12.88 -12.84
C HIS A 175 -1.88 -13.67 -13.61
N VAL A 176 -1.85 -14.99 -13.48
CA VAL A 176 -0.95 -15.87 -14.25
C VAL A 176 -1.19 -15.73 -15.75
N ALA A 177 -2.44 -15.82 -16.19
CA ALA A 177 -2.80 -15.69 -17.60
C ALA A 177 -2.44 -14.30 -18.18
N TRP A 178 -2.65 -13.26 -17.37
CA TRP A 178 -2.26 -11.89 -17.74
C TRP A 178 -0.74 -11.74 -17.84
N ALA A 179 0.01 -12.22 -16.85
CA ALA A 179 1.47 -12.18 -16.84
C ALA A 179 2.03 -12.91 -18.06
N LEU A 180 1.52 -14.10 -18.39
CA LEU A 180 1.91 -14.84 -19.59
C LEU A 180 1.65 -14.04 -20.88
N LYS A 181 0.47 -13.44 -21.00
CA LYS A 181 0.11 -12.60 -22.16
C LYS A 181 1.03 -11.38 -22.26
N ARG A 182 1.40 -10.78 -21.12
CA ARG A 182 2.28 -9.62 -21.05
C ARG A 182 3.72 -9.99 -21.41
N ALA A 183 4.26 -11.08 -20.86
CA ALA A 183 5.59 -11.60 -21.16
C ALA A 183 5.76 -11.83 -22.68
N LYS A 184 4.79 -12.49 -23.33
CA LYS A 184 4.80 -12.69 -24.79
C LYS A 184 4.86 -11.39 -25.59
N ARG A 185 4.25 -10.32 -25.08
CA ARG A 185 4.31 -9.00 -25.71
C ARG A 185 5.69 -8.36 -25.51
N LEU A 186 6.26 -8.47 -24.32
CA LEU A 186 7.59 -7.94 -24.01
C LEU A 186 8.67 -8.62 -24.87
N ILE A 187 8.68 -9.96 -24.92
CA ILE A 187 9.60 -10.75 -25.78
C ILE A 187 9.51 -10.34 -27.25
N LYS A 188 8.29 -10.07 -27.74
CA LYS A 188 8.11 -9.62 -29.14
C LYS A 188 8.70 -8.24 -29.39
N ASN A 189 8.61 -7.34 -28.42
CA ASN A 189 9.05 -5.96 -28.54
C ASN A 189 10.56 -5.81 -28.36
N ASP A 190 11.16 -6.68 -27.54
CA ASP A 190 12.59 -6.69 -27.25
C ASP A 190 13.11 -8.15 -27.18
N PRO A 191 13.43 -8.75 -28.33
CA PRO A 191 13.85 -10.16 -28.40
C PRO A 191 15.29 -10.40 -27.91
N ASP A 192 16.06 -9.34 -27.63
CA ASP A 192 17.47 -9.45 -27.24
C ASP A 192 17.64 -9.64 -25.72
N GLU A 193 16.66 -9.19 -24.92
CA GLU A 193 16.60 -9.41 -23.47
C GLU A 193 16.21 -10.86 -23.13
N SER A 194 16.66 -11.35 -21.97
CA SER A 194 16.44 -12.73 -21.57
C SER A 194 14.96 -13.05 -21.38
N GLU A 195 14.54 -14.24 -21.83
CA GLU A 195 13.16 -14.70 -21.69
C GLU A 195 12.71 -14.69 -20.21
N ASP A 196 13.57 -15.15 -19.30
CA ASP A 196 13.28 -15.15 -17.86
C ASP A 196 13.02 -13.74 -17.32
N GLU A 197 13.77 -12.72 -17.77
CA GLU A 197 13.55 -11.35 -17.34
C GLU A 197 12.25 -10.77 -17.92
N HIS A 198 11.87 -11.11 -19.15
CA HIS A 198 10.56 -10.74 -19.70
C HIS A 198 9.39 -11.31 -18.90
N TYR A 199 9.49 -12.58 -18.48
CA TYR A 199 8.50 -13.18 -17.59
C TYR A 199 8.51 -12.53 -16.21
N ALA A 200 9.70 -12.27 -15.66
CA ALA A 200 9.85 -11.64 -14.36
C ALA A 200 9.26 -10.22 -14.35
N ASP A 201 9.53 -9.40 -15.37
CA ASP A 201 8.97 -8.05 -15.48
C ASP A 201 7.46 -8.09 -15.70
N ALA A 202 6.94 -9.03 -16.48
CA ALA A 202 5.49 -9.23 -16.62
C ALA A 202 4.81 -9.61 -15.29
N ILE A 203 5.43 -10.49 -14.49
CA ILE A 203 4.95 -10.83 -13.15
C ILE A 203 4.93 -9.60 -12.25
N ARG A 204 6.00 -8.81 -12.25
CA ARG A 204 6.09 -7.57 -11.48
C ARG A 204 4.99 -6.58 -11.88
N GLN A 205 4.77 -6.37 -13.18
CA GLN A 205 3.71 -5.47 -13.66
C GLN A 205 2.34 -5.94 -13.14
N VAL A 206 2.01 -7.22 -13.27
CA VAL A 206 0.73 -7.75 -12.78
C VAL A 206 0.61 -7.69 -11.26
N ALA A 207 1.68 -7.97 -10.52
CA ALA A 207 1.69 -7.84 -9.07
C ALA A 207 1.42 -6.38 -8.63
N ALA A 208 1.99 -5.41 -9.35
CA ALA A 208 1.79 -3.99 -9.09
C ALA A 208 0.43 -3.45 -9.57
N LEU A 209 -0.28 -4.13 -10.47
CA LEU A 209 -1.64 -3.75 -10.92
C LEU A 209 -2.71 -4.03 -9.87
N GLY A 210 -2.48 -5.03 -9.02
CA GLY A 210 -3.50 -5.50 -8.08
C GLY A 210 -3.86 -4.47 -7.00
N GLY A 211 -2.94 -3.56 -6.65
CA GLY A 211 -3.12 -2.62 -5.54
C GLY A 211 -3.37 -1.18 -5.99
N PRO A 212 -4.36 -0.48 -5.41
CA PRO A 212 -4.41 0.97 -5.46
C PRO A 212 -3.43 1.60 -4.44
N PRO A 213 -3.11 2.88 -4.60
CA PRO A 213 -2.36 3.46 -5.68
C PRO A 213 -0.83 3.47 -5.37
N TRP A 214 -0.05 4.13 -6.23
CA TRP A 214 1.37 4.37 -6.00
C TRP A 214 1.62 5.02 -4.62
N LEU A 215 2.75 4.67 -4.00
CA LEU A 215 3.18 5.29 -2.76
C LEU A 215 4.42 6.14 -3.03
N ILE A 216 4.32 7.43 -2.75
CA ILE A 216 5.44 8.37 -2.79
C ILE A 216 5.96 8.56 -1.38
N VAL A 217 7.19 8.16 -1.12
CA VAL A 217 7.86 8.27 0.18
C VAL A 217 8.76 9.50 0.19
N ILE A 218 8.66 10.29 1.26
CA ILE A 218 9.45 11.49 1.50
C ILE A 218 10.19 11.30 2.82
N ASP A 219 11.39 10.74 2.72
CA ASP A 219 12.30 10.44 3.82
C ASP A 219 13.41 11.51 3.94
N GLU A 220 14.42 11.26 4.78
CA GLU A 220 15.55 12.18 4.96
C GLU A 220 16.32 12.39 3.65
N GLU A 221 16.49 11.32 2.87
CA GLU A 221 17.20 11.35 1.60
C GLU A 221 16.46 12.25 0.60
N ALA A 222 15.13 12.15 0.52
CA ALA A 222 14.32 12.98 -0.37
C ALA A 222 14.50 14.48 -0.11
N PHE A 223 14.58 14.91 1.16
CA PHE A 223 14.85 16.32 1.48
C PHE A 223 16.27 16.75 1.07
N ARG A 224 17.23 15.83 1.12
CA ARG A 224 18.64 16.06 0.79
C ARG A 224 18.91 16.09 -0.72
N THR A 225 18.32 15.18 -1.48
CA THR A 225 18.56 15.03 -2.94
C THR A 225 17.52 15.74 -3.79
N GLU A 226 16.36 16.06 -3.21
CA GLU A 226 15.17 16.53 -3.93
C GLU A 226 14.60 15.47 -4.88
N GLU A 227 14.81 14.20 -4.56
CA GLU A 227 14.27 13.05 -5.28
C GLU A 227 13.33 12.26 -4.36
N LEU A 228 12.06 12.17 -4.73
CA LEU A 228 11.03 11.48 -3.94
C LEU A 228 11.03 9.99 -4.29
N GLY A 229 10.84 9.12 -3.29
CA GLY A 229 10.80 7.69 -3.49
C GLY A 229 9.45 7.23 -4.07
N LEU A 230 9.42 6.72 -5.29
CA LEU A 230 8.24 6.09 -5.91
C LEU A 230 8.27 4.57 -5.69
N ILE A 231 7.27 4.05 -4.97
CA ILE A 231 7.17 2.63 -4.63
C ILE A 231 5.97 2.00 -5.36
N PHE A 232 6.28 1.02 -6.21
CA PHE A 232 5.30 0.09 -6.78
C PHE A 232 5.15 -1.10 -5.84
N ARG A 233 3.93 -1.44 -5.45
CA ARG A 233 3.67 -2.42 -4.38
C ARG A 233 2.72 -3.50 -4.85
N ASP A 234 2.85 -4.70 -4.27
CA ASP A 234 1.85 -5.75 -4.43
C ASP A 234 0.70 -5.59 -3.44
N LEU A 235 -0.27 -6.51 -3.51
CA LEU A 235 -1.47 -6.57 -2.67
C LEU A 235 -1.20 -6.85 -1.18
N LYS A 236 0.06 -7.07 -0.79
CA LYS A 236 0.52 -7.26 0.59
C LYS A 236 1.51 -6.16 1.00
N GLY A 237 1.61 -5.08 0.23
CA GLY A 237 2.49 -3.95 0.49
C GLY A 237 3.97 -4.23 0.24
N ASN A 238 4.36 -5.38 -0.31
CA ASN A 238 5.77 -5.61 -0.63
C ASN A 238 6.19 -4.73 -1.81
N PRO A 239 7.35 -4.07 -1.72
CA PRO A 239 7.91 -3.36 -2.86
C PRO A 239 8.22 -4.32 -4.02
N VAL A 240 7.61 -4.04 -5.17
CA VAL A 240 7.78 -4.74 -6.44
C VAL A 240 8.89 -4.07 -7.26
N LYS A 241 8.85 -2.74 -7.32
CA LYS A 241 9.88 -1.86 -7.89
C LYS A 241 9.93 -0.55 -7.12
N GLU A 242 11.10 0.06 -7.08
CA GLU A 242 11.37 1.32 -6.38
C GLU A 242 12.13 2.25 -7.32
N ALA A 243 11.68 3.50 -7.45
CA ALA A 243 12.30 4.52 -8.29
C ALA A 243 12.42 5.82 -7.50
N GLU A 244 13.17 6.75 -8.06
CA GLU A 244 13.29 8.13 -7.60
C GLU A 244 12.63 9.04 -8.65
N ILE A 245 11.89 10.03 -8.21
CA ILE A 245 11.23 11.02 -9.08
C ILE A 245 11.51 12.43 -8.59
N GLU A 246 11.59 13.39 -9.49
CA GLU A 246 11.64 14.80 -9.08
C GLU A 246 10.23 15.30 -8.72
N PRO A 247 10.10 16.25 -7.78
CA PRO A 247 8.81 16.79 -7.34
C PRO A 247 7.90 17.26 -8.47
N TYR A 248 8.45 17.84 -9.55
CA TYR A 248 7.64 18.31 -10.69
C TYR A 248 6.87 17.19 -11.40
N MET A 249 7.31 15.94 -11.25
CA MET A 249 6.67 14.78 -11.88
C MET A 249 5.36 14.40 -11.18
N LEU A 250 5.07 14.91 -9.97
CA LEU A 250 3.84 14.61 -9.23
C LEU A 250 2.57 14.94 -10.05
N ASN A 251 2.60 15.97 -10.90
CA ASN A 251 1.48 16.35 -11.77
C ASN A 251 1.24 15.42 -12.97
N GLU A 252 2.14 14.46 -13.22
CA GLU A 252 2.02 13.54 -14.34
C GLU A 252 1.20 12.30 -14.00
N PHE A 253 1.07 11.99 -12.70
CA PHE A 253 0.53 10.73 -12.20
C PHE A 253 -0.94 10.55 -12.61
N TYR A 254 -1.77 11.58 -12.44
CA TYR A 254 -3.16 11.57 -12.92
C TYR A 254 -3.24 11.24 -14.40
N GLY A 255 -2.51 12.00 -15.22
CA GLY A 255 -2.53 11.84 -16.67
C GLY A 255 -1.97 10.49 -17.14
N ARG A 256 -1.02 9.90 -16.41
CA ARG A 256 -0.46 8.57 -16.70
C ARG A 256 -1.44 7.46 -16.33
N TYR A 257 -2.09 7.57 -15.17
CA TYR A 257 -3.11 6.64 -14.73
C TYR A 257 -4.29 6.59 -15.73
N GLU A 258 -4.86 7.75 -16.07
CA GLU A 258 -5.98 7.87 -17.01
C GLU A 258 -5.66 7.31 -18.41
N ARG A 259 -4.39 7.37 -18.83
CA ARG A 259 -3.93 6.84 -20.12
C ARG A 259 -3.48 5.38 -20.06
N GLY A 260 -3.49 4.75 -18.89
CA GLY A 260 -2.96 3.40 -18.69
C GLY A 260 -1.45 3.29 -18.91
N MET A 261 -0.71 4.39 -18.78
CA MET A 261 0.74 4.47 -18.99
C MET A 261 1.51 4.39 -17.65
N MET A 262 1.03 3.54 -16.74
CA MET A 262 1.59 3.39 -15.39
C MET A 262 3.02 2.82 -15.38
N TYR A 263 3.46 2.23 -16.48
CA TYR A 263 4.75 1.54 -16.61
C TYR A 263 5.70 2.18 -17.62
N GLU A 264 5.45 3.41 -18.03
CA GLU A 264 6.32 4.10 -18.98
C GLU A 264 7.20 5.13 -18.25
N GLY A 265 8.49 5.20 -18.57
CA GLY A 265 9.44 6.15 -18.02
C GLY A 265 10.08 5.77 -16.68
N HIS A 266 9.28 5.57 -15.63
CA HIS A 266 9.82 5.30 -14.27
C HIS A 266 10.01 3.81 -14.00
N TRP A 267 9.15 2.98 -14.57
CA TRP A 267 9.14 1.55 -14.29
C TRP A 267 10.38 0.86 -14.84
N GLU A 268 10.80 1.19 -16.06
CA GLU A 268 11.86 0.51 -16.80
C GLU A 268 13.20 0.62 -16.08
N HIS A 269 13.44 1.76 -15.44
CA HIS A 269 14.69 2.05 -14.72
C HIS A 269 14.60 1.84 -13.21
N ALA A 270 13.41 1.47 -12.69
CA ALA A 270 13.22 1.23 -11.27
C ALA A 270 14.00 0.01 -10.76
N ASN A 271 14.55 0.15 -9.56
CA ASN A 271 15.24 -0.92 -8.84
C ASN A 271 14.27 -2.03 -8.45
N VAL A 272 14.71 -3.28 -8.57
CA VAL A 272 13.93 -4.46 -8.16
C VAL A 272 14.35 -4.92 -6.76
N PRO A 273 13.44 -4.88 -5.78
CA PRO A 273 13.69 -5.37 -4.41
C PRO A 273 13.93 -6.88 -4.36
N LYS A 274 14.61 -7.34 -3.30
CA LYS A 274 15.13 -8.72 -3.19
C LYS A 274 14.07 -9.80 -3.40
N LYS A 275 12.83 -9.60 -2.92
CA LYS A 275 11.74 -10.60 -3.03
C LYS A 275 11.30 -10.85 -4.49
N TYR A 276 11.40 -9.82 -5.35
CA TYR A 276 10.93 -9.83 -6.74
C TYR A 276 12.05 -9.96 -7.79
N ARG A 277 13.32 -10.01 -7.38
CA ARG A 277 14.41 -10.45 -8.27
C ARG A 277 14.20 -11.90 -8.66
N VAL A 278 14.72 -12.35 -9.82
CA VAL A 278 14.61 -13.75 -10.29
C VAL A 278 14.96 -14.80 -9.21
N PRO A 279 16.09 -14.70 -8.46
CA PRO A 279 16.37 -15.62 -7.36
C PRO A 279 15.59 -15.33 -6.06
N GLY A 280 14.74 -14.30 -6.05
CA GLY A 280 13.94 -13.84 -4.93
C GLY A 280 12.88 -14.85 -4.50
N GLU A 281 12.36 -14.69 -3.28
CA GLU A 281 11.39 -15.62 -2.72
C GLU A 281 10.07 -15.68 -3.52
N ILE A 282 9.47 -14.52 -3.81
CA ILE A 282 8.19 -14.44 -4.52
C ILE A 282 8.39 -14.89 -5.97
N MET A 283 9.43 -14.40 -6.63
CA MET A 283 9.68 -14.72 -8.03
C MET A 283 9.98 -16.21 -8.26
N ARG A 284 10.69 -16.89 -7.34
CA ARG A 284 10.91 -18.35 -7.42
C ARG A 284 9.62 -19.16 -7.40
N ARG A 285 8.55 -18.63 -6.81
CA ARG A 285 7.23 -19.28 -6.79
C ARG A 285 6.45 -18.96 -8.07
N LEU A 286 6.43 -17.69 -8.48
CA LEU A 286 5.60 -17.23 -9.60
C LEU A 286 6.16 -17.55 -10.98
N LEU A 287 7.48 -17.46 -11.16
CA LEU A 287 8.12 -17.62 -12.47
C LEU A 287 7.81 -18.98 -13.11
N PRO A 288 7.96 -20.14 -12.41
CA PRO A 288 7.59 -21.43 -12.97
C PRO A 288 6.09 -21.55 -13.26
N LEU A 289 5.22 -20.95 -12.44
CA LEU A 289 3.77 -20.98 -12.65
C LEU A 289 3.40 -20.26 -13.96
N VAL A 290 3.96 -19.07 -14.20
CA VAL A 290 3.67 -18.30 -15.42
C VAL A 290 4.30 -18.91 -16.66
N LYS A 291 5.49 -19.51 -16.54
CA LYS A 291 6.12 -20.26 -17.65
C LYS A 291 5.39 -21.59 -17.96
N GLY A 292 4.47 -22.04 -17.09
CA GLY A 292 3.78 -23.31 -17.22
C GLY A 292 4.63 -24.52 -16.83
N GLU A 293 5.67 -24.31 -16.04
CA GLU A 293 6.60 -25.33 -15.54
C GLU A 293 6.12 -25.98 -14.21
N SER A 294 5.12 -25.39 -13.52
CA SER A 294 4.51 -25.92 -12.29
C SER A 294 2.99 -25.71 -12.26
N LEU A 295 2.24 -26.66 -11.69
CA LEU A 295 0.77 -26.69 -11.67
C LEU A 295 0.13 -26.43 -10.29
N ASP A 296 0.89 -26.14 -9.24
CA ASP A 296 0.32 -25.96 -7.89
C ASP A 296 0.14 -24.47 -7.55
N VAL A 297 -1.02 -23.92 -7.92
CA VAL A 297 -1.40 -22.50 -7.74
C VAL A 297 -1.87 -22.21 -6.30
N THR A 298 -2.12 -23.23 -5.49
CA THR A 298 -2.89 -23.12 -4.24
C THR A 298 -2.16 -22.49 -3.04
N ARG A 299 -0.95 -21.96 -3.20
CA ARG A 299 -0.12 -21.46 -2.08
C ARG A 299 0.56 -20.11 -2.31
N VAL A 300 0.13 -19.29 -3.27
CA VAL A 300 0.70 -17.95 -3.50
C VAL A 300 -0.26 -16.85 -3.10
#